data_AF-A0A2P2DGY2-F1
#
_entry.id   AF-A0A2P2DGY2-F1
#
_cell.length_a   1.000
_cell.length_b   1.000
_cell.length_c   1.000
_cell.angle_alpha   90.00
_cell.angle_beta   90.00
_cell.angle_gamma   90.00
#
_symmetry.space_group_name_H-M   'P 1'
#
loop_
_entity.id
_entity.type
_entity.pdbx_description
1 polymer ?
#
loop_
_entity_poly.entity_id
_entity_poly.type
_entity_poly.pdbx_seq_one_letter_code
_entity_poly.pdbx_strand_id
1 'polypeptide(L)'
;MYDLLNPVEKEENPAVLSLLGLGPSTFYVTGQLMFAGTGVSGATVRISGTSDLTNVSTTDSAGRFKLISSEGKMTLEVDVSGTKFTIELSVTPPLVTLVSISNTSFTVFNLGASPSSLGDVTYLDITSSMPYEGLIVANANYGMTISSGFSFNFSETLESPSDADTWRNENFLISPPLSFLSTSVGGNNVIFQVNSGSYLPETDYYLTLLPGIKSASGKSMKPTIIRFRIGALYL
;
A
#
# COMPACT_ATOMS: atom_id res chain seq x y z
N MET A 1 -19.94 -33.11 -47.06
CA MET A 1 -18.74 -32.52 -46.48
C MET A 1 -19.22 -31.70 -45.29
N TYR A 2 -19.14 -32.27 -44.08
CA TYR A 2 -19.63 -31.61 -42.87
C TYR A 2 -18.46 -30.87 -42.21
N ASP A 3 -18.65 -29.57 -42.04
CA ASP A 3 -17.73 -28.65 -41.39
C ASP A 3 -17.77 -28.90 -39.87
N LEU A 4 -16.67 -29.43 -39.34
CA LEU A 4 -16.44 -29.63 -37.91
C LEU A 4 -15.97 -28.28 -37.34
N LEU A 5 -16.92 -27.47 -36.90
CA LEU A 5 -16.63 -26.29 -36.07
C LEU A 5 -15.96 -26.75 -34.77
N ASN A 6 -14.69 -26.41 -34.60
CA ASN A 6 -14.03 -26.45 -33.28
C ASN A 6 -14.81 -25.54 -32.33
N PRO A 7 -15.20 -26.00 -31.13
CA PRO A 7 -15.77 -25.11 -30.14
C PRO A 7 -14.71 -24.08 -29.72
N VAL A 8 -15.08 -22.80 -29.82
CA VAL A 8 -14.34 -21.70 -29.22
C VAL A 8 -14.27 -21.94 -27.71
N GLU A 9 -13.06 -22.05 -27.16
CA GLU A 9 -12.86 -22.06 -25.71
C GLU A 9 -13.48 -20.79 -25.14
N LYS A 10 -14.57 -20.95 -24.37
CA LYS A 10 -15.15 -19.85 -23.61
C LYS A 10 -14.23 -19.62 -22.41
N GLU A 11 -13.69 -18.42 -22.31
CA GLU A 11 -13.11 -17.90 -21.07
C GLU A 11 -14.12 -18.10 -19.94
N GLU A 12 -13.81 -19.02 -19.01
CA GLU A 12 -14.66 -19.26 -17.86
C GLU A 12 -14.58 -18.05 -16.93
N ASN A 13 -15.72 -17.37 -16.74
CA ASN A 13 -15.79 -16.23 -15.86
C ASN A 13 -15.67 -16.72 -14.39
N PRO A 14 -14.61 -16.34 -13.65
CA PRO A 14 -14.36 -16.82 -12.29
C PRO A 14 -15.49 -16.48 -11.31
N ALA A 15 -16.30 -15.46 -11.61
CA ALA A 15 -17.47 -15.10 -10.82
C ALA A 15 -18.60 -16.16 -10.90
N VAL A 16 -18.76 -16.84 -12.04
CA VAL A 16 -19.79 -17.87 -12.23
C VAL A 16 -19.39 -19.19 -11.56
N LEU A 17 -18.10 -19.51 -11.53
CA LEU A 17 -17.57 -20.68 -10.83
C LEU A 17 -17.67 -20.53 -9.30
N SER A 18 -17.48 -19.32 -8.77
CA SER A 18 -17.67 -19.02 -7.34
C SER A 18 -19.12 -19.27 -6.89
N LEU A 19 -20.12 -18.89 -7.71
CA LEU A 19 -21.54 -19.12 -7.43
C LEU A 19 -21.94 -20.61 -7.43
N LEU A 20 -21.16 -21.48 -8.07
CA LEU A 20 -21.35 -22.93 -8.08
C LEU A 20 -20.57 -23.65 -6.98
N GLY A 21 -19.87 -22.91 -6.11
CA GLY A 21 -18.98 -23.50 -5.10
C GLY A 21 -17.72 -24.15 -5.68
N LEU A 22 -17.40 -23.85 -6.95
CA LEU A 22 -16.20 -24.33 -7.66
C LEU A 22 -15.08 -23.27 -7.68
N GLY A 23 -15.29 -22.14 -7.00
CA GLY A 23 -14.26 -21.12 -6.82
C GLY A 23 -13.13 -21.60 -5.88
N PRO A 24 -11.96 -20.96 -5.94
CA PRO A 24 -10.87 -21.25 -5.01
C PRO A 24 -11.34 -21.08 -3.56
N SER A 25 -11.08 -22.09 -2.73
CA SER A 25 -11.39 -22.05 -1.29
C SER A 25 -10.32 -21.34 -0.45
N THR A 26 -9.17 -21.09 -1.06
CA THR A 26 -8.00 -20.46 -0.43
C THR A 26 -7.42 -19.36 -1.30
N PHE A 27 -6.99 -18.30 -0.64
CA PHE A 27 -6.45 -17.08 -1.23
C PHE A 27 -5.14 -16.73 -0.55
N TYR A 28 -4.21 -16.18 -1.32
CA TYR A 28 -3.12 -15.40 -0.75
C TYR A 28 -3.67 -14.06 -0.30
N VAL A 29 -3.62 -13.81 1.00
CA VAL A 29 -3.89 -12.51 1.61
C VAL A 29 -2.55 -11.81 1.78
N THR A 30 -2.40 -10.66 1.12
CA THR A 30 -1.18 -9.87 1.14
C THR A 30 -1.43 -8.49 1.72
N GLY A 31 -0.36 -7.87 2.22
CA GLY A 31 -0.37 -6.50 2.69
C GLY A 31 1.04 -6.02 3.01
N GLN A 32 1.15 -4.76 3.40
CA GLN A 32 2.41 -4.10 3.71
C GLN A 32 2.30 -3.45 5.08
N LEU A 33 3.19 -3.81 6.00
CA LEU A 33 3.28 -3.23 7.34
C LEU A 33 4.30 -2.09 7.34
N MET A 34 3.88 -0.90 7.78
CA MET A 34 4.71 0.30 7.84
C MET A 34 4.80 0.84 9.27
N PHE A 35 5.93 1.47 9.58
CA PHE A 35 6.16 2.24 10.81
C PHE A 35 6.83 3.56 10.45
N ALA A 36 6.21 4.68 10.86
CA ALA A 36 6.70 6.03 10.58
C ALA A 36 7.14 6.24 9.12
N GLY A 37 6.34 5.73 8.18
CA GLY A 37 6.60 5.85 6.75
C GLY A 37 7.53 4.82 6.13
N THR A 38 8.12 3.91 6.90
CA THR A 38 9.07 2.91 6.37
C THR A 38 8.53 1.49 6.51
N GLY A 39 8.80 0.65 5.51
CA GLY A 39 8.47 -0.78 5.55
C GLY A 39 9.12 -1.49 6.74
N VAL A 40 8.33 -2.20 7.53
CA VAL A 40 8.82 -2.93 8.70
C VAL A 40 9.40 -4.27 8.26
N SER A 41 10.71 -4.43 8.32
CA SER A 41 11.36 -5.69 7.95
C SER A 41 11.50 -6.67 9.12
N GLY A 42 11.34 -7.96 8.87
CA GLY A 42 11.56 -9.03 9.85
C GLY A 42 10.45 -9.20 10.89
N ALA A 43 9.30 -8.53 10.71
CA ALA A 43 8.14 -8.74 11.56
C ALA A 43 7.54 -10.12 11.28
N THR A 44 7.17 -10.83 12.34
CA THR A 44 6.41 -12.09 12.21
C THR A 44 4.93 -11.75 12.17
N VAL A 45 4.22 -12.20 11.14
CA VAL A 45 2.77 -12.04 10.97
C VAL A 45 2.16 -13.44 10.90
N ARG A 46 1.22 -13.77 11.78
CA ARG A 46 0.55 -15.08 11.79
C ARG A 46 -0.95 -14.95 11.92
N ILE A 47 -1.70 -15.91 11.39
CA ILE A 47 -3.15 -15.97 11.63
C ILE A 47 -3.38 -16.36 13.10
N SER A 48 -4.20 -15.59 13.81
CA SER A 48 -4.49 -15.80 15.23
C SER A 48 -5.10 -17.18 15.48
N GLY A 49 -4.64 -17.86 16.52
CA GLY A 49 -5.20 -19.15 16.96
C GLY A 49 -4.82 -20.34 16.07
N THR A 50 -3.97 -20.16 15.06
CA THR A 50 -3.41 -21.28 14.29
C THR A 50 -2.10 -21.76 14.90
N SER A 51 -1.91 -23.08 14.96
CA SER A 51 -0.61 -23.69 15.25
C SER A 51 0.15 -24.08 13.98
N ASP A 52 -0.44 -23.84 12.82
CA ASP A 52 0.14 -24.18 11.52
C ASP A 52 1.19 -23.14 11.11
N LEU A 53 2.45 -23.58 11.06
CA LEU A 53 3.59 -22.73 10.67
C LEU A 53 3.51 -22.26 9.22
N THR A 54 2.68 -22.89 8.38
CA THR A 54 2.44 -22.42 6.99
C THR A 54 1.56 -21.17 6.94
N ASN A 55 0.88 -20.83 8.05
CA ASN A 55 0.10 -19.60 8.21
C ASN A 55 0.89 -18.51 8.96
N VAL A 56 2.21 -18.50 8.75
CA VAL A 56 3.14 -17.50 9.27
C VAL A 56 3.90 -16.88 8.10
N SER A 57 4.06 -15.56 8.15
CA SER A 57 4.84 -14.77 7.21
C SER A 57 5.87 -13.97 7.96
N THR A 58 7.04 -13.77 7.34
CA THR A 58 8.02 -12.78 7.81
C THR A 58 8.04 -11.65 6.80
N THR A 59 7.91 -10.42 7.28
CA THR A 59 7.91 -9.26 6.39
C THR A 59 9.27 -9.05 5.74
N ASP A 60 9.28 -8.76 4.45
CA ASP A 60 10.51 -8.44 3.72
C ASP A 60 10.98 -6.98 3.96
N SER A 61 11.99 -6.52 3.21
CA SER A 61 12.53 -5.16 3.35
C SER A 61 11.53 -4.04 2.98
N ALA A 62 10.49 -4.37 2.24
CA ALA A 62 9.40 -3.44 1.94
C ALA A 62 8.26 -3.55 2.97
N GLY A 63 8.35 -4.43 3.97
CA GLY A 63 7.28 -4.66 4.94
C GLY A 63 6.17 -5.58 4.45
N ARG A 64 6.37 -6.29 3.34
CA ARG A 64 5.32 -7.10 2.71
C ARG A 64 5.15 -8.42 3.44
N PHE A 65 3.91 -8.79 3.73
CA PHE A 65 3.54 -10.11 4.24
C PHE A 65 2.57 -10.80 3.27
N LYS A 66 2.56 -12.13 3.36
CA LYS A 66 1.71 -13.01 2.56
C LYS A 66 1.31 -14.22 3.40
N LEU A 67 0.01 -14.48 3.49
CA LEU A 67 -0.60 -15.57 4.25
C LEU A 67 -1.63 -16.30 3.39
N ILE A 68 -1.93 -17.55 3.72
CA ILE A 68 -2.98 -18.33 3.06
C ILE A 68 -4.23 -18.33 3.95
N SER A 69 -5.39 -18.00 3.39
CA SER A 69 -6.66 -18.03 4.13
C SER A 69 -7.87 -18.18 3.22
N SER A 70 -9.01 -18.49 3.82
CA SER A 70 -10.32 -18.40 3.19
C SER A 70 -10.90 -16.98 3.28
N GLU A 71 -12.02 -16.76 2.61
CA GLU A 71 -12.85 -15.56 2.73
C GLU A 71 -13.37 -15.38 4.17
N GLY A 72 -13.74 -14.14 4.51
CA GLY A 72 -14.32 -13.79 5.80
C GLY A 72 -13.38 -12.97 6.69
N LYS A 73 -13.65 -12.98 8.00
CA LYS A 73 -12.84 -12.23 8.97
C LYS A 73 -11.56 -12.99 9.29
N MET A 74 -10.46 -12.25 9.32
CA MET A 74 -9.14 -12.75 9.69
C MET A 74 -8.57 -11.85 10.78
N THR A 75 -8.03 -12.45 11.83
CA THR A 75 -7.23 -11.75 12.84
C THR A 75 -5.79 -12.20 12.69
N LEU A 76 -4.88 -11.24 12.55
CA LEU A 76 -3.45 -11.47 12.50
C LEU A 76 -2.83 -11.09 13.84
N GLU A 77 -1.91 -11.91 14.32
CA GLU A 77 -1.00 -11.57 15.40
C GLU A 77 0.34 -11.18 14.81
N VAL A 78 0.82 -9.98 15.17
CA VAL A 78 2.07 -9.42 14.68
C VAL A 78 3.06 -9.31 15.83
N ASP A 79 4.32 -9.67 15.58
CA ASP A 79 5.45 -9.47 16.49
C ASP A 79 6.55 -8.70 15.76
N VAL A 80 6.81 -7.48 16.23
CA VAL A 80 7.89 -6.61 15.77
C VAL A 80 8.92 -6.47 16.89
N SER A 81 9.97 -7.30 16.84
CA SER A 81 11.06 -7.28 17.82
C SER A 81 10.58 -7.33 19.28
N GLY A 82 9.56 -8.13 19.58
CA GLY A 82 8.95 -8.27 20.91
C GLY A 82 7.72 -7.38 21.13
N THR A 83 7.47 -6.39 20.28
CA THR A 83 6.24 -5.58 20.32
C THR A 83 5.12 -6.35 19.63
N LYS A 84 4.16 -6.84 20.41
CA LYS A 84 3.04 -7.64 19.93
C LYS A 84 1.77 -6.82 19.79
N PHE A 85 1.06 -7.01 18.68
CA PHE A 85 -0.25 -6.41 18.43
C PHE A 85 -1.05 -7.27 17.46
N THR A 86 -2.27 -6.83 17.18
CA THR A 86 -3.23 -7.51 16.31
C THR A 86 -3.69 -6.61 15.18
N ILE A 87 -3.97 -7.23 14.03
CA ILE A 87 -4.61 -6.61 12.88
C ILE A 87 -5.86 -7.43 12.55
N GLU A 88 -7.01 -6.77 12.43
CA GLU A 88 -8.23 -7.41 11.96
C GLU A 88 -8.49 -7.02 10.50
N LEU A 89 -8.74 -8.01 9.66
CA LEU A 89 -8.99 -7.87 8.23
C LEU A 89 -10.35 -8.49 7.88
N SER A 90 -11.01 -7.92 6.87
CA SER A 90 -12.13 -8.55 6.17
C SER A 90 -11.70 -8.91 4.77
N VAL A 91 -11.72 -10.21 4.45
CA VAL A 91 -11.29 -10.79 3.18
C VAL A 91 -12.53 -11.04 2.32
N THR A 92 -12.64 -10.30 1.22
CA THR A 92 -13.70 -10.42 0.22
C THR A 92 -13.04 -10.32 -1.16
N PRO A 93 -12.45 -11.41 -1.67
CA PRO A 93 -11.56 -11.37 -2.83
C PRO A 93 -12.17 -10.66 -4.05
N PRO A 94 -11.38 -9.87 -4.79
CA PRO A 94 -9.94 -9.63 -4.61
C PRO A 94 -9.62 -8.58 -3.53
N LEU A 95 -10.63 -8.06 -2.84
CA LEU A 95 -10.50 -6.97 -1.87
C LEU A 95 -10.21 -7.51 -0.47
N VAL A 96 -9.31 -6.81 0.22
CA VAL A 96 -9.06 -7.01 1.64
C VAL A 96 -9.09 -5.64 2.30
N THR A 97 -9.88 -5.50 3.35
CA THR A 97 -10.03 -4.24 4.07
C THR A 97 -9.49 -4.37 5.48
N LEU A 98 -8.81 -3.32 5.93
CA LEU A 98 -8.41 -3.16 7.32
C LEU A 98 -9.65 -2.84 8.16
N VAL A 99 -9.95 -3.69 9.13
CA VAL A 99 -11.04 -3.46 10.10
C VAL A 99 -10.50 -2.70 11.30
N SER A 100 -9.39 -3.17 11.87
CA SER A 100 -8.76 -2.53 13.03
C SER A 100 -7.28 -2.90 13.15
N ILE A 101 -6.52 -2.07 13.85
CA ILE A 101 -5.16 -2.36 14.31
C ILE A 101 -5.05 -1.93 15.77
N SER A 102 -4.59 -2.82 16.65
CA SER A 102 -4.53 -2.51 18.08
C SER A 102 -3.34 -1.63 18.48
N ASN A 103 -2.33 -1.50 17.62
CA ASN A 103 -1.24 -0.55 17.79
C ASN A 103 -1.20 0.44 16.62
N THR A 104 -1.71 1.65 16.86
CA THR A 104 -1.84 2.72 15.86
C THR A 104 -0.52 3.41 15.50
N SER A 105 0.60 3.02 16.11
CA SER A 105 1.93 3.47 15.65
C SER A 105 2.34 2.79 14.34
N PHE A 106 1.66 1.71 13.96
CA PHE A 106 1.84 1.01 12.71
C PHE A 106 0.67 1.28 11.76
N THR A 107 0.93 1.16 10.47
CA THR A 107 -0.09 1.27 9.42
C THR A 107 0.01 0.11 8.45
N VAL A 108 -1.09 -0.18 7.76
CA VAL A 108 -1.17 -1.29 6.81
C VAL A 108 -1.63 -0.77 5.46
N PHE A 109 -0.83 -1.03 4.43
CA PHE A 109 -1.12 -0.68 3.04
C PHE A 109 -1.22 -1.89 2.13
N ASN A 110 -1.61 -1.63 0.88
CA ASN A 110 -1.55 -2.56 -0.23
C ASN A 110 -2.21 -3.92 0.02
N LEU A 111 -3.24 -3.93 0.88
CA LEU A 111 -4.05 -5.10 1.16
C LEU A 111 -4.66 -5.67 -0.13
N GLY A 112 -4.72 -6.99 -0.23
CA GLY A 112 -5.37 -7.66 -1.35
C GLY A 112 -5.46 -9.16 -1.18
N ALA A 113 -6.33 -9.78 -1.97
CA ALA A 113 -6.48 -11.21 -2.05
C ALA A 113 -6.40 -11.68 -3.50
N SER A 114 -5.65 -12.74 -3.74
CA SER A 114 -5.60 -13.43 -5.03
C SER A 114 -5.73 -14.94 -4.83
N PRO A 115 -6.36 -15.68 -5.76
CA PRO A 115 -6.37 -17.13 -5.73
C PRO A 115 -4.96 -17.68 -5.55
N SER A 116 -4.77 -18.65 -4.63
CA SER A 116 -3.43 -19.18 -4.36
C SER A 116 -2.82 -19.96 -5.54
N SER A 117 -3.64 -20.31 -6.53
CA SER A 117 -3.25 -20.99 -7.78
C SER A 117 -2.63 -20.07 -8.83
N LEU A 118 -2.84 -18.74 -8.76
CA LEU A 118 -2.41 -17.79 -9.80
C LEU A 118 -0.97 -17.28 -9.63
N GLY A 119 -0.22 -17.79 -8.64
CA GLY A 119 1.13 -17.31 -8.34
C GLY A 119 1.15 -15.95 -7.65
N ASP A 120 2.36 -15.38 -7.51
CA ASP A 120 2.55 -14.10 -6.81
C ASP A 120 2.19 -12.91 -7.70
N VAL A 121 1.17 -12.15 -7.29
CA VAL A 121 0.89 -10.84 -7.87
C VAL A 121 1.85 -9.84 -7.25
N THR A 122 2.73 -9.26 -8.07
CA THR A 122 3.68 -8.23 -7.64
C THR A 122 3.19 -6.85 -8.01
N TYR A 123 3.36 -5.90 -7.10
CA TYR A 123 3.01 -4.50 -7.28
C TYR A 123 4.26 -3.64 -7.12
N LEU A 124 4.17 -2.40 -7.59
CA LEU A 124 5.08 -1.36 -7.17
C LEU A 124 4.65 -0.86 -5.79
N ASP A 125 5.53 -0.95 -4.80
CA ASP A 125 5.22 -0.61 -3.42
C ASP A 125 6.04 0.60 -2.97
N ILE A 126 5.48 1.39 -2.07
CA ILE A 126 6.21 2.47 -1.37
C ILE A 126 7.02 1.82 -0.25
N THR A 127 8.34 1.89 -0.29
CA THR A 127 9.21 1.36 0.77
C THR A 127 9.50 2.38 1.85
N SER A 128 9.47 3.66 1.51
CA SER A 128 9.58 4.76 2.46
C SER A 128 8.82 6.00 1.97
N SER A 129 8.16 6.73 2.86
CA SER A 129 7.52 8.01 2.54
C SER A 129 7.71 9.08 3.62
N MET A 130 7.81 10.32 3.15
CA MET A 130 7.67 11.55 3.93
C MET A 130 6.86 12.54 3.08
N PRO A 131 5.68 13.01 3.52
CA PRO A 131 5.00 12.65 4.75
C PRO A 131 4.57 11.18 4.74
N TYR A 132 4.36 10.64 5.93
CA TYR A 132 3.80 9.31 6.14
C TYR A 132 2.43 9.38 6.81
N GLU A 133 1.70 8.26 6.76
CA GLU A 133 0.36 8.16 7.33
C GLU A 133 0.37 8.43 8.83
N GLY A 134 -0.48 9.35 9.26
CA GLY A 134 -0.61 9.77 10.65
C GLY A 134 0.50 10.71 11.12
N LEU A 135 1.40 11.19 10.25
CA LEU A 135 2.40 12.20 10.61
C LEU A 135 1.71 13.46 11.14
N ILE A 136 2.13 13.93 12.31
CA ILE A 136 1.73 15.22 12.87
C ILE A 136 2.96 16.12 12.93
N VAL A 137 2.88 17.28 12.29
CA VAL A 137 3.94 18.27 12.23
C VAL A 137 3.54 19.50 13.03
N ALA A 138 4.36 19.86 14.02
CA ALA A 138 4.11 21.02 14.86
C ALA A 138 4.06 22.33 14.06
N ASN A 139 3.09 23.20 14.33
CA ASN A 139 2.96 24.53 13.69
C ASN A 139 4.25 25.36 13.77
N ALA A 140 4.99 25.27 14.87
CA ALA A 140 6.23 26.03 15.05
C ALA A 140 7.41 25.51 14.18
N ASN A 141 7.34 24.26 13.72
CA ASN A 141 8.47 23.54 13.14
C ASN A 141 8.22 22.99 11.73
N TYR A 142 7.04 23.21 11.12
CA TYR A 142 6.77 22.64 9.80
C TYR A 142 7.78 23.11 8.73
N GLY A 143 8.27 24.35 8.85
CA GLY A 143 9.35 24.89 8.04
C GLY A 143 10.72 24.23 8.22
N MET A 144 10.88 23.29 9.16
CA MET A 144 12.08 22.46 9.32
C MET A 144 11.81 20.97 9.09
N THR A 145 10.62 20.48 9.45
CA THR A 145 10.29 19.03 9.39
C THR A 145 9.92 18.56 7.99
N ILE A 146 9.23 19.39 7.20
CA ILE A 146 8.76 19.05 5.85
C ILE A 146 9.15 20.09 4.79
N SER A 147 9.98 21.08 5.14
CA SER A 147 10.40 22.15 4.22
C SER A 147 11.34 21.68 3.12
N SER A 148 12.05 20.57 3.32
CA SER A 148 12.74 19.84 2.25
C SER A 148 11.76 19.26 1.23
N GLY A 149 10.46 19.33 1.52
CA GLY A 149 9.35 18.86 0.71
C GLY A 149 9.03 17.39 0.97
N PHE A 150 8.53 16.71 -0.05
CA PHE A 150 8.09 15.31 0.07
C PHE A 150 9.11 14.37 -0.54
N SER A 151 9.25 13.17 0.01
CA SER A 151 10.12 12.12 -0.52
C SER A 151 9.42 10.78 -0.48
N PHE A 152 9.52 10.02 -1.57
CA PHE A 152 8.97 8.68 -1.71
C PHE A 152 10.04 7.76 -2.29
N ASN A 153 10.27 6.63 -1.64
CA ASN A 153 11.06 5.54 -2.18
C ASN A 153 10.14 4.39 -2.54
N PHE A 154 10.46 3.76 -3.66
CA PHE A 154 9.71 2.64 -4.20
C PHE A 154 10.54 1.36 -4.17
N SER A 155 9.86 0.22 -4.27
CA SER A 155 10.48 -1.11 -4.24
C SER A 155 11.35 -1.40 -5.47
N GLU A 156 11.15 -0.66 -6.56
CA GLU A 156 11.83 -0.86 -7.84
C GLU A 156 12.08 0.50 -8.53
N THR A 157 12.99 0.51 -9.51
CA THR A 157 13.21 1.67 -10.38
C THR A 157 11.91 2.06 -11.09
N LEU A 158 11.60 3.36 -11.09
CA LEU A 158 10.44 3.94 -11.75
C LEU A 158 10.65 4.08 -13.25
N GLU A 159 9.54 4.10 -13.99
CA GLU A 159 9.52 4.64 -15.34
C GLU A 159 9.93 6.12 -15.29
N SER A 160 10.89 6.50 -16.14
CA SER A 160 11.38 7.87 -16.18
C SER A 160 10.38 8.76 -16.92
N PRO A 161 9.76 9.78 -16.27
CA PRO A 161 8.85 10.69 -16.96
C PRO A 161 9.62 11.60 -17.92
N SER A 162 8.95 12.03 -18.98
CA SER A 162 9.47 13.06 -19.91
C SER A 162 9.48 14.45 -19.26
N ASP A 163 8.47 14.75 -18.45
CA ASP A 163 8.33 15.97 -17.65
C ASP A 163 7.90 15.59 -16.23
N ALA A 164 8.78 15.83 -15.25
CA ALA A 164 8.58 15.38 -13.87
C ALA A 164 7.44 16.13 -13.16
N ASP A 165 7.24 17.41 -13.45
CA ASP A 165 6.22 18.23 -12.78
C ASP A 165 4.82 17.93 -13.29
N THR A 166 4.67 17.71 -14.59
CA THR A 166 3.43 17.25 -15.22
C THR A 166 3.06 15.86 -14.69
N TRP A 167 4.03 14.94 -14.70
CA TRP A 167 3.85 13.60 -14.15
C TRP A 167 3.42 13.61 -12.68
N ARG A 168 4.04 14.46 -11.84
CA ARG A 168 3.62 14.63 -10.44
C ARG A 168 2.16 15.05 -10.35
N ASN A 169 1.74 16.06 -11.11
CA ASN A 169 0.38 16.60 -11.04
C ASN A 169 -0.69 15.58 -11.44
N GLU A 170 -0.35 14.64 -12.32
CA GLU A 170 -1.25 13.56 -12.75
C GLU A 170 -1.33 12.41 -11.74
N ASN A 171 -0.34 12.26 -10.86
CA ASN A 171 -0.17 11.06 -10.05
C ASN A 171 -0.25 11.29 -8.53
N PHE A 172 -0.01 12.52 -8.08
CA PHE A 172 -0.01 12.91 -6.67
C PHE A 172 -1.06 13.99 -6.46
N LEU A 173 -2.23 13.60 -5.96
CA LEU A 173 -3.34 14.51 -5.68
C LEU A 173 -3.34 14.87 -4.21
N ILE A 174 -3.30 16.16 -3.88
CA ILE A 174 -3.30 16.62 -2.49
C ILE A 174 -4.49 17.53 -2.19
N SER A 175 -5.11 17.30 -1.04
CA SER A 175 -6.22 18.11 -0.52
C SER A 175 -6.01 18.45 0.96
N PRO A 176 -6.07 19.72 1.39
CA PRO A 176 -6.17 20.91 0.53
C PRO A 176 -4.94 21.09 -0.37
N PRO A 177 -5.04 21.85 -1.47
CA PRO A 177 -3.96 21.97 -2.44
C PRO A 177 -2.73 22.65 -1.83
N LEU A 178 -1.54 22.14 -2.19
CA LEU A 178 -0.24 22.76 -1.90
C LEU A 178 0.39 23.28 -3.18
N SER A 179 1.27 24.28 -3.05
CA SER A 179 2.08 24.76 -4.17
C SER A 179 3.41 24.02 -4.19
N PHE A 180 3.69 23.34 -5.29
CA PHE A 180 4.97 22.64 -5.52
C PHE A 180 5.92 23.53 -6.33
N LEU A 181 7.21 23.49 -5.99
CA LEU A 181 8.26 24.29 -6.64
C LEU A 181 8.97 23.49 -7.74
N SER A 182 9.31 22.23 -7.47
CA SER A 182 9.99 21.35 -8.42
C SER A 182 9.77 19.88 -8.06
N THR A 183 9.97 19.01 -9.06
CA THR A 183 9.93 17.54 -8.92
C THR A 183 11.22 16.94 -9.45
N SER A 184 11.80 16.03 -8.70
CA SER A 184 12.85 15.14 -9.16
C SER A 184 12.37 13.70 -9.09
N VAL A 185 12.49 12.97 -10.20
CA VAL A 185 12.24 11.52 -10.28
C VAL A 185 13.54 10.87 -10.71
N GLY A 186 14.11 10.01 -9.87
CA GLY A 186 15.40 9.39 -10.14
C GLY A 186 15.49 7.99 -9.54
N GLY A 187 15.74 7.00 -10.39
CA GLY A 187 15.81 5.60 -9.95
C GLY A 187 14.48 5.16 -9.34
N ASN A 188 14.51 4.73 -8.08
CA ASN A 188 13.35 4.36 -7.28
C ASN A 188 12.89 5.47 -6.32
N ASN A 189 13.40 6.70 -6.48
CA ASN A 189 13.16 7.80 -5.56
C ASN A 189 12.46 8.97 -6.27
N VAL A 190 11.54 9.60 -5.54
CA VAL A 190 10.80 10.78 -5.97
C VAL A 190 10.91 11.82 -4.86
N ILE A 191 11.26 13.05 -5.23
CA ILE A 191 11.34 14.19 -4.31
C ILE A 191 10.55 15.35 -4.90
N PHE A 192 9.68 15.96 -4.09
CA PHE A 192 9.01 17.22 -4.41
C PHE A 192 9.56 18.30 -3.51
N GLN A 193 9.81 19.49 -4.06
CA GLN A 193 9.93 20.67 -3.23
C GLN A 193 8.55 21.31 -3.06
N VAL A 194 8.18 21.59 -1.82
CA VAL A 194 6.90 22.23 -1.50
C VAL A 194 7.17 23.66 -1.05
N ASN A 195 6.39 24.61 -1.56
CA ASN A 195 6.40 25.97 -1.05
C ASN A 195 5.84 25.96 0.37
N SER A 196 6.71 26.18 1.36
CA SER A 196 6.31 26.15 2.77
C SER A 196 5.23 27.18 3.12
N GLY A 197 5.11 28.27 2.35
CA GLY A 197 4.03 29.26 2.52
C GLY A 197 2.64 28.74 2.12
N SER A 198 2.55 27.59 1.46
CA SER A 198 1.27 26.98 1.07
C SER A 198 0.64 26.07 2.13
N TYR A 199 1.38 25.78 3.21
CA TYR A 199 0.81 25.04 4.34
C TYR A 199 -0.16 25.90 5.15
N LEU A 200 -1.30 25.32 5.49
CA LEU A 200 -2.30 25.89 6.37
C LEU A 200 -2.09 25.34 7.79
N PRO A 201 -2.06 26.19 8.82
CA PRO A 201 -2.02 25.74 10.21
C PRO A 201 -3.25 24.90 10.57
N GLU A 202 -3.12 24.02 11.56
CA GLU A 202 -4.21 23.18 12.09
C GLU A 202 -5.01 22.39 11.03
N THR A 203 -4.33 21.96 9.98
CA THR A 203 -4.95 21.39 8.78
C THR A 203 -4.51 19.95 8.56
N ASP A 204 -5.48 19.09 8.30
CA ASP A 204 -5.26 17.73 7.78
C ASP A 204 -5.13 17.78 6.25
N TYR A 205 -4.08 17.15 5.76
CA TYR A 205 -3.80 16.95 4.35
C TYR A 205 -3.97 15.48 3.98
N TYR A 206 -4.56 15.24 2.83
CA TYR A 206 -4.75 13.92 2.23
C TYR A 206 -4.02 13.91 0.90
N LEU A 207 -2.97 13.09 0.82
CA LEU A 207 -2.16 12.88 -0.37
C LEU A 207 -2.51 11.52 -0.98
N THR A 208 -3.14 11.52 -2.14
CA THR A 208 -3.51 10.33 -2.90
C THR A 208 -2.46 10.08 -3.99
N LEU A 209 -1.84 8.91 -3.97
CA LEU A 209 -0.94 8.40 -4.98
C LEU A 209 -1.72 7.47 -5.91
N LEU A 210 -1.62 7.72 -7.21
CA LEU A 210 -2.42 7.05 -8.24
C LEU A 210 -1.66 5.93 -8.97
N PRO A 211 -2.37 4.97 -9.58
CA PRO A 211 -1.75 3.86 -10.32
C PRO A 211 -0.94 4.24 -11.57
N GLY A 212 -0.97 5.51 -11.99
CA GLY A 212 -0.12 5.97 -13.09
C GLY A 212 1.37 6.00 -12.74
N ILE A 213 1.71 5.87 -11.45
CA ILE A 213 3.08 5.64 -10.97
C ILE A 213 3.45 4.19 -11.28
N LYS A 214 4.42 4.02 -12.17
CA LYS A 214 4.85 2.72 -12.70
C LYS A 214 6.34 2.48 -12.51
N SER A 215 6.69 1.20 -12.33
CA SER A 215 8.08 0.77 -12.40
C SER A 215 8.56 0.74 -13.86
N ALA A 216 9.87 0.72 -14.07
CA ALA A 216 10.47 0.56 -15.39
C ALA A 216 10.10 -0.79 -16.06
N SER A 217 9.65 -1.78 -15.26
CA SER A 217 9.11 -3.05 -15.76
C SER A 217 7.59 -3.02 -15.99
N GLY A 218 6.94 -1.86 -15.86
CA GLY A 218 5.51 -1.67 -16.10
C GLY A 218 4.58 -2.00 -14.94
N LYS A 219 5.09 -2.31 -13.74
CA LYS A 219 4.22 -2.60 -12.58
C LYS A 219 3.64 -1.29 -12.05
N SER A 220 2.32 -1.25 -11.92
CA SER A 220 1.62 -0.10 -11.33
C SER A 220 1.55 -0.24 -9.81
N MET A 221 1.57 0.88 -9.10
CA MET A 221 1.26 0.86 -7.68
C MET A 221 -0.26 0.74 -7.43
N LYS A 222 -0.62 0.22 -6.25
CA LYS A 222 -2.01 0.32 -5.78
C LYS A 222 -2.31 1.77 -5.35
N PRO A 223 -3.54 2.27 -5.59
CA PRO A 223 -3.93 3.58 -5.06
C PRO A 223 -3.69 3.63 -3.55
N THR A 224 -2.97 4.65 -3.09
CA THR A 224 -2.59 4.81 -1.69
C THR A 224 -2.95 6.21 -1.23
N ILE A 225 -3.55 6.33 -0.05
CA ILE A 225 -3.85 7.63 0.57
C ILE A 225 -2.96 7.76 1.80
N ILE A 226 -2.28 8.89 1.91
CA ILE A 226 -1.47 9.29 3.07
C ILE A 226 -2.12 10.54 3.67
N ARG A 227 -2.55 10.44 4.92
CA ARG A 227 -2.99 11.56 5.74
C ARG A 227 -1.85 12.05 6.62
N PHE A 228 -1.62 13.35 6.63
CA PHE A 228 -0.73 14.02 7.59
C PHE A 228 -1.34 15.34 8.06
N ARG A 229 -0.91 15.84 9.21
CA ARG A 229 -1.47 17.05 9.83
C ARG A 229 -0.38 18.08 10.09
N ILE A 230 -0.68 19.34 9.79
CA ILE A 230 0.03 20.50 10.35
C ILE A 230 -0.79 20.99 11.53
N GLY A 231 -0.26 21.01 12.74
CA GLY A 231 -1.04 21.39 13.91
C GLY A 231 -0.27 21.32 15.23
N ALA A 232 -0.93 21.67 16.32
CA ALA A 232 -0.41 21.46 17.66
C ALA A 232 -0.18 19.97 17.92
N LEU A 233 0.96 19.65 18.55
CA LEU A 233 1.17 18.36 19.19
C LEU A 233 0.35 18.39 20.48
N TYR A 234 -0.88 17.90 20.45
CA TYR A 234 -1.62 17.68 21.70
C TYR A 234 -0.91 16.53 22.44
N LEU A 235 -0.31 16.87 23.58
CA LEU A 235 0.27 15.94 24.56
C LEU A 235 -0.82 15.18 25.31
#